data_AF-A0A3B8L7P3-F1
#
_entry.id   AF-A0A3B8L7P3-F1
#
_cell.length_a   1.000
_cell.length_b   1.000
_cell.length_c   1.000
_cell.angle_alpha   90.00
_cell.angle_beta   90.00
_cell.angle_gamma   90.00
#
_symmetry.space_group_name_H-M   'P 1'
#
loop_
_entity.id
_entity.type
_entity.pdbx_description
1 polymer ?
#
loop_
_entity_poly.entity_id
_entity_poly.type
_entity_poly.pdbx_seq_one_letter_code
_entity_poly.pdbx_strand_id
1 'polypeptide(L)'
;MFCTLCPCKPRRGDTMDLSKLIALASKIDQLDYYQVLGLQREADMRDIRAAYHKRARAIHPDLFYEHPNEEFRFAIDKIFKRVAEAYVILRDSEKRKFYDKGLDGENKRLRYTDVDEQAMREEKRHASGKTLQGRKYYKEAVRLHEEGNLKKAIQTLKMAIGFESDNESFREVLEQWTEE
;
A
#
# COMPACT_ATOMS: atom_id res chain seq x y z
N MET A 1 54.79 -1.69 26.38
CA MET A 1 54.69 -0.36 25.75
C MET A 1 53.32 -0.25 25.12
N PHE A 2 52.52 0.70 25.59
CA PHE A 2 51.12 0.87 25.24
C PHE A 2 50.97 1.30 23.77
N CYS A 3 50.11 0.59 23.05
CA CYS A 3 49.75 0.89 21.67
C CYS A 3 49.15 2.31 21.62
N THR A 4 49.92 3.26 21.08
CA THR A 4 49.52 4.65 20.89
C THR A 4 48.39 4.71 19.87
N LEU A 5 47.17 4.75 20.40
CA LEU A 5 46.00 5.49 19.90
C LEU A 5 46.04 5.80 18.40
N CYS A 6 45.62 4.82 17.59
CA CYS A 6 45.08 5.11 16.27
C CYS A 6 43.97 6.16 16.42
N PRO A 7 44.00 7.29 15.70
CA PRO A 7 42.83 8.15 15.60
C PRO A 7 41.71 7.31 14.98
N CYS A 8 40.66 7.03 15.75
CA CYS A 8 39.47 6.33 15.28
C CYS A 8 38.99 7.02 14.00
N LYS A 9 39.13 6.31 12.87
CA LYS A 9 38.65 6.72 11.56
C LYS A 9 37.16 7.08 11.71
N PRO A 10 36.70 8.29 11.32
CA PRO A 10 35.27 8.55 11.27
C PRO A 10 34.63 7.50 10.36
N ARG A 11 33.64 6.76 10.89
CA ARG A 11 32.95 5.72 10.12
C ARG A 11 32.27 6.38 8.93
N ARG A 12 32.40 5.77 7.75
CA ARG A 12 31.80 6.21 6.49
C ARG A 12 30.30 6.39 6.64
N GLY A 13 29.90 7.63 6.83
CA GLY A 13 28.54 8.09 6.93
C GLY A 13 28.65 9.60 6.99
N ASP A 14 28.75 10.23 5.81
CA ASP A 14 28.62 11.67 5.70
C ASP A 14 27.44 12.09 6.56
N THR A 15 27.71 12.96 7.53
CA THR A 15 26.75 13.40 8.53
C THR A 15 25.49 13.81 7.81
N MET A 16 24.42 13.01 7.96
CA MET A 16 23.09 13.41 7.53
C MET A 16 22.81 14.67 8.34
N ASP A 17 22.89 15.82 7.67
CA ASP A 17 22.83 17.13 8.30
C ASP A 17 21.58 17.19 9.19
N LEU A 18 21.82 17.34 10.50
CA LEU A 18 20.81 17.32 11.56
C LEU A 18 19.63 18.22 11.20
N SER A 19 19.92 19.41 10.65
CA SER A 19 18.91 20.37 10.23
C SER A 19 18.06 19.87 9.06
N LYS A 20 18.65 19.18 8.08
CA LYS A 20 17.92 18.62 6.94
C LYS A 20 17.02 17.46 7.37
N LEU A 21 17.45 16.66 8.33
CA LEU A 21 16.70 15.49 8.79
C LEU A 21 15.47 15.89 9.60
N ILE A 22 15.63 16.86 10.51
CA ILE A 22 14.52 17.45 11.27
C ILE A 22 13.53 18.11 10.30
N ALA A 23 14.02 18.91 9.34
CA ALA A 23 13.16 19.53 8.32
C ALA A 23 12.40 18.49 7.47
N LEU A 24 13.04 17.36 7.13
CA LEU A 24 12.38 16.26 6.43
C LEU A 24 11.30 15.62 7.31
N ALA A 25 11.59 15.34 8.59
CA ALA A 25 10.62 14.76 9.52
C ALA A 25 9.40 15.65 9.76
N SER A 26 9.54 16.98 9.67
CA SER A 26 8.41 17.91 9.72
C SER A 26 7.54 17.86 8.45
N LYS A 27 8.14 17.59 7.28
CA LYS A 27 7.43 17.60 5.98
C LYS A 27 6.94 16.23 5.54
N ILE A 28 7.40 15.15 6.17
CA ILE A 28 7.19 13.78 5.70
C ILE A 28 5.72 13.34 5.63
N ASP A 29 4.86 13.97 6.42
CA ASP A 29 3.41 13.71 6.42
C ASP A 29 2.71 14.32 5.19
N GLN A 30 3.34 15.29 4.53
CA GLN A 30 2.85 15.95 3.32
C GLN A 30 3.39 15.29 2.04
N LEU A 31 4.26 14.29 2.16
CA LEU A 31 4.89 13.61 1.02
C LEU A 31 4.15 12.32 0.66
N ASP A 32 4.09 12.07 -0.65
CA ASP A 32 3.59 10.82 -1.21
C ASP A 32 4.52 9.64 -0.87
N TYR A 33 4.01 8.41 -0.87
CA TYR A 33 4.82 7.22 -0.64
C TYR A 33 5.94 7.04 -1.68
N TYR A 34 5.68 7.41 -2.93
CA TYR A 34 6.71 7.41 -3.98
C TYR A 34 7.81 8.43 -3.66
N GLN A 35 7.45 9.63 -3.22
CA GLN A 35 8.41 10.69 -2.84
C GLN A 35 9.21 10.31 -1.59
N VAL A 36 8.58 9.67 -0.60
CA VAL A 36 9.23 9.14 0.60
C VAL A 36 10.31 8.11 0.24
N LEU A 37 10.06 7.27 -0.77
CA LEU A 37 11.05 6.34 -1.31
C LEU A 37 12.00 6.98 -2.35
N GLY A 38 11.68 8.17 -2.85
CA GLY A 38 12.44 8.87 -3.90
C GLY A 38 12.32 8.19 -5.26
N LEU A 39 11.13 7.68 -5.57
CA LEU A 39 10.78 7.02 -6.81
C LEU A 39 9.71 7.83 -7.56
N GLN A 40 9.59 7.54 -8.85
CA GLN A 40 8.48 8.02 -9.68
C GLN A 40 7.24 7.12 -9.48
N ARG A 41 6.05 7.62 -9.84
CA ARG A 41 4.79 6.85 -9.71
C ARG A 41 4.79 5.58 -10.56
N GLU A 42 5.55 5.59 -11.66
CA GLU A 42 5.68 4.51 -12.64
C GLU A 42 6.72 3.43 -12.22
N ALA A 43 7.31 3.55 -11.03
CA ALA A 43 8.35 2.62 -10.58
C ALA A 43 7.86 1.17 -10.47
N ASP A 44 8.72 0.23 -10.87
CA ASP A 44 8.48 -1.20 -10.78
C ASP A 44 8.64 -1.69 -9.32
N MET A 45 8.07 -2.85 -9.00
CA MET A 45 8.18 -3.48 -7.68
C MET A 45 9.64 -3.74 -7.30
N ARG A 46 10.50 -4.04 -8.27
CA ARG A 46 11.95 -4.21 -8.06
C ARG A 46 12.61 -2.93 -7.57
N ASP A 47 12.26 -1.79 -8.16
CA ASP A 47 12.78 -0.48 -7.78
C ASP A 47 12.29 -0.05 -6.39
N ILE A 48 11.01 -0.28 -6.11
CA ILE A 48 10.40 -0.05 -4.79
C ILE A 48 11.15 -0.81 -3.70
N ARG A 49 11.41 -2.10 -3.93
CA ARG A 49 12.15 -2.95 -2.99
C ARG A 49 13.59 -2.47 -2.82
N ALA A 50 14.29 -2.15 -3.91
CA ALA A 50 15.66 -1.67 -3.86
C ALA A 50 15.77 -0.33 -3.11
N ALA A 51 14.88 0.62 -3.39
CA ALA A 51 14.82 1.92 -2.73
C ALA A 51 14.52 1.80 -1.23
N TYR A 52 13.57 0.94 -0.86
CA TYR A 52 13.28 0.65 0.55
C TYR A 52 14.52 0.13 1.28
N HIS A 53 15.19 -0.90 0.75
CA HIS A 53 16.40 -1.45 1.40
C HIS A 53 17.54 -0.43 1.49
N LYS A 54 17.72 0.42 0.46
CA LYS A 54 18.71 1.49 0.47
C LYS A 54 18.41 2.51 1.57
N ARG A 55 17.16 2.96 1.69
CA ARG A 55 16.75 3.92 2.72
C ARG A 55 16.78 3.31 4.11
N ALA A 56 16.17 2.14 4.31
CA ALA A 56 16.12 1.47 5.61
C ALA A 56 17.52 1.28 6.22
N ARG A 57 18.55 0.98 5.41
CA ARG A 57 19.94 0.92 5.89
C ARG A 57 20.53 2.28 6.27
N ALA A 58 20.13 3.35 5.60
CA ALA A 58 20.62 4.70 5.88
C ALA A 58 19.99 5.33 7.12
N ILE A 59 18.72 5.02 7.40
CA ILE A 59 17.93 5.61 8.49
C ILE A 59 17.56 4.58 9.58
N HIS A 60 18.29 3.48 9.70
CA HIS A 60 17.98 2.45 10.69
C HIS A 60 18.16 3.02 12.11
N PRO A 61 17.17 2.90 13.02
CA PRO A 61 17.25 3.52 14.35
C PRO A 61 18.42 3.00 15.19
N ASP A 62 18.85 1.76 14.99
CA ASP A 62 20.03 1.15 15.65
C ASP A 62 21.33 1.93 15.39
N LEU A 63 21.49 2.51 14.20
CA LEU A 63 22.68 3.30 13.87
C LEU A 63 22.77 4.60 14.67
N PHE A 64 21.65 5.06 15.23
CA PHE A 64 21.51 6.35 15.88
C PHE A 64 21.02 6.23 17.33
N TYR A 65 20.99 5.02 17.90
CA TYR A 65 20.49 4.77 19.24
C TYR A 65 21.31 5.53 20.30
N GLU A 66 22.63 5.60 20.13
CA GLU A 66 23.57 6.30 21.03
C GLU A 66 23.70 7.81 20.72
N HIS A 67 22.89 8.36 19.80
CA HIS A 67 23.03 9.76 19.42
C HIS A 67 22.58 10.69 20.57
N PRO A 68 23.37 11.72 20.93
CA PRO A 68 23.11 12.55 22.11
C PRO A 68 21.88 13.47 21.97
N ASN A 69 21.42 13.70 20.74
CA ASN A 69 20.24 14.52 20.47
C ASN A 69 18.98 13.65 20.35
N GLU A 70 18.02 13.86 21.25
CA GLU A 70 16.74 13.16 21.29
C GLU A 70 15.82 13.52 20.10
N GLU A 71 15.75 14.80 19.73
CA GLU A 71 14.95 15.25 18.58
C GLU A 71 15.41 14.60 17.28
N PHE A 72 16.72 14.40 17.13
CA PHE A 72 17.28 13.67 15.99
C PHE A 72 16.82 12.22 15.96
N ARG A 73 16.87 11.53 17.11
CA ARG A 73 16.42 10.13 17.24
C ARG A 73 14.93 10.00 16.92
N PHE A 74 14.11 10.92 17.43
CA PHE A 74 12.68 10.97 17.13
C PHE A 74 12.42 11.21 15.63
N ALA A 75 13.15 12.13 15.02
CA ALA A 75 13.04 12.41 13.59
C ALA A 75 13.41 11.19 12.72
N ILE A 76 14.48 10.47 13.07
CA ILE A 76 14.87 9.20 12.43
C ILE A 76 13.74 8.17 12.54
N ASP A 77 13.22 7.94 13.75
CA ASP A 77 12.14 6.96 13.97
C ASP A 77 10.88 7.30 13.16
N LYS A 78 10.50 8.59 13.13
CA LYS A 78 9.36 9.07 12.32
C LYS A 78 9.57 8.79 10.83
N ILE A 79 10.75 9.11 10.30
CA ILE A 79 11.07 8.87 8.88
C ILE A 79 11.10 7.38 8.59
N PHE A 80 11.69 6.57 9.48
CA PHE A 80 11.77 5.12 9.31
C PHE A 80 10.39 4.48 9.26
N LYS A 81 9.50 4.86 10.19
CA LYS A 81 8.09 4.42 10.19
C LYS A 81 7.40 4.76 8.88
N ARG A 82 7.56 5.97 8.35
CA ARG A 82 6.97 6.37 7.07
C ARG A 82 7.53 5.57 5.89
N VAL A 83 8.85 5.35 5.85
CA VAL A 83 9.50 4.56 4.79
C VAL A 83 9.01 3.11 4.81
N ALA A 84 8.82 2.52 5.99
CA ALA A 84 8.26 1.19 6.15
C ALA A 84 6.78 1.13 5.71
N GLU A 85 5.97 2.11 6.12
CA GLU A 85 4.57 2.25 5.69
C GLU A 85 4.48 2.33 4.16
N ALA A 86 5.25 3.23 3.54
CA ALA A 86 5.32 3.37 2.09
C ALA A 86 5.62 2.04 1.38
N TYR A 87 6.58 1.29 1.87
CA TYR A 87 6.94 -0.01 1.30
C TYR A 87 5.80 -1.04 1.44
N VAL A 88 5.12 -1.10 2.60
CA VAL A 88 4.02 -2.06 2.84
C VAL A 88 2.84 -1.81 1.91
N ILE A 89 2.54 -0.55 1.58
CA ILE A 89 1.45 -0.21 0.66
C ILE A 89 1.87 -0.43 -0.79
N LEU A 90 3.06 0.06 -1.19
CA LEU A 90 3.48 0.01 -2.60
C LEU A 90 3.91 -1.39 -3.08
N ARG A 91 4.28 -2.31 -2.17
CA ARG A 91 4.63 -3.69 -2.53
C ARG A 91 3.42 -4.54 -2.92
N ASP A 92 2.24 -4.19 -2.42
CA ASP A 92 1.01 -4.95 -2.64
C ASP A 92 0.24 -4.28 -3.77
N SER A 93 0.02 -5.01 -4.87
CA SER A 93 -0.63 -4.47 -6.06
C SER A 93 -2.05 -3.98 -5.79
N GLU A 94 -2.78 -4.61 -4.86
CA GLU A 94 -4.14 -4.17 -4.52
C GLU A 94 -4.09 -2.89 -3.69
N LYS A 95 -3.24 -2.84 -2.66
CA LYS A 95 -3.09 -1.63 -1.83
C LYS A 95 -2.55 -0.45 -2.63
N ARG A 96 -1.62 -0.70 -3.56
CA ARG A 96 -1.09 0.31 -4.49
C ARG A 96 -2.20 0.91 -5.35
N LYS A 97 -3.09 0.08 -5.93
CA LYS A 97 -4.22 0.57 -6.73
C LYS A 97 -5.16 1.48 -5.92
N PHE A 98 -5.51 1.07 -4.71
CA PHE A 98 -6.35 1.90 -3.82
C PHE A 98 -5.66 3.21 -3.46
N TYR A 99 -4.36 3.16 -3.15
CA TYR A 99 -3.57 4.35 -2.85
C TYR A 99 -3.49 5.30 -4.05
N ASP A 100 -3.19 4.78 -5.24
CA ASP A 100 -3.11 5.57 -6.47
C ASP A 100 -4.46 6.23 -6.80
N LYS A 101 -5.58 5.52 -6.64
CA LYS A 101 -6.94 6.08 -6.78
C LYS A 101 -7.21 7.22 -5.79
N GLY A 102 -6.68 7.12 -4.56
CA GLY A 102 -6.80 8.15 -3.54
C GLY A 102 -5.91 9.39 -3.77
N LEU A 103 -4.87 9.28 -4.60
CA LEU A 103 -4.02 10.40 -4.98
C LEU A 103 -4.63 11.28 -6.09
N ASP A 104 -5.43 10.68 -6.97
CA ASP A 104 -6.03 11.37 -8.12
C ASP A 104 -7.35 12.09 -7.77
N GLY A 105 -7.88 11.92 -6.55
CA GLY A 105 -9.09 12.59 -6.06
C GLY A 105 -8.87 14.02 -5.54
N GLU A 106 -9.96 14.79 -5.41
CA GLU A 106 -9.95 16.19 -4.94
C GLU A 106 -9.36 16.34 -3.52
N ASN A 107 -9.55 15.33 -2.68
CA ASN A 107 -8.94 15.23 -1.36
C ASN A 107 -7.81 14.20 -1.38
N LYS A 108 -6.59 14.66 -1.70
CA LYS A 108 -5.39 13.80 -1.75
C LYS A 108 -5.17 13.08 -0.42
N ARG A 109 -5.43 11.77 -0.41
CA ARG A 109 -5.16 10.93 0.76
C ARG A 109 -3.73 10.41 0.69
N LEU A 110 -2.83 11.15 1.32
CA LEU A 110 -1.39 10.85 1.33
C LEU A 110 -1.02 9.65 2.22
N ARG A 111 -1.95 9.17 3.05
CA ARG A 111 -1.73 8.07 3.99
C ARG A 111 -2.81 7.01 3.85
N TYR A 112 -2.37 5.75 3.88
CA TYR A 112 -3.22 4.57 3.91
C TYR A 112 -3.59 4.27 5.36
N THR A 113 -4.88 4.15 5.63
CA THR A 113 -5.44 4.01 6.98
C THR A 113 -6.26 2.74 7.11
N ASP A 114 -6.66 2.42 8.34
CA ASP A 114 -7.58 1.31 8.61
C ASP A 114 -8.91 1.47 7.86
N VAL A 115 -9.31 2.71 7.54
CA VAL A 115 -10.52 3.01 6.74
C VAL A 115 -10.34 2.53 5.30
N ASP A 116 -9.16 2.73 4.71
CA ASP A 116 -8.86 2.26 3.35
C ASP A 116 -8.80 0.73 3.32
N GLU A 117 -8.30 0.11 4.39
CA GLU A 117 -8.31 -1.35 4.52
C GLU A 117 -9.73 -1.92 4.70
N GLN A 118 -10.59 -1.24 5.44
CA GLN A 118 -12.01 -1.60 5.56
C GLN A 118 -12.71 -1.46 4.20
N ALA A 119 -12.50 -0.35 3.49
CA ALA A 119 -13.09 -0.12 2.18
C ALA A 119 -12.68 -1.21 1.17
N MET A 120 -11.39 -1.58 1.13
CA MET A 120 -10.92 -2.69 0.28
C MET A 120 -11.58 -4.02 0.64
N ARG A 121 -11.70 -4.34 1.94
CA ARG A 121 -12.35 -5.58 2.40
C ARG A 121 -13.83 -5.57 2.04
N GLU A 122 -14.50 -4.44 2.15
CA GLU A 122 -15.89 -4.29 1.77
C GLU A 122 -16.07 -4.44 0.26
N GLU A 123 -15.25 -3.80 -0.56
CA GLU A 123 -15.27 -3.96 -2.02
C GLU A 123 -15.07 -5.43 -2.42
N LYS A 124 -14.12 -6.14 -1.79
CA LYS A 124 -13.95 -7.58 -2.01
C LYS A 124 -15.15 -8.40 -1.56
N ARG A 125 -15.79 -8.03 -0.44
CA ARG A 125 -17.02 -8.68 0.04
C ARG A 125 -18.19 -8.40 -0.89
N HIS A 126 -18.26 -7.23 -1.49
CA HIS A 126 -19.26 -6.91 -2.51
C HIS A 126 -18.98 -7.68 -3.80
N ALA A 127 -17.74 -7.70 -4.30
CA ALA A 127 -17.36 -8.45 -5.49
C ALA A 127 -17.60 -9.97 -5.36
N SER A 128 -17.40 -10.55 -4.18
CA SER A 128 -17.62 -11.98 -3.94
C SER A 128 -19.02 -12.31 -3.42
N GLY A 129 -19.76 -11.32 -2.94
CA GLY A 129 -21.03 -11.46 -2.23
C GLY A 129 -20.90 -11.44 -0.70
N LYS A 130 -21.90 -10.93 0.02
CA LYS A 130 -21.92 -10.84 1.49
C LYS A 130 -22.46 -12.10 2.16
N THR A 131 -23.43 -12.76 1.54
CA THR A 131 -24.18 -13.94 1.97
C THR A 131 -23.55 -15.22 1.43
N LEU A 132 -23.76 -16.33 2.13
CA LEU A 132 -23.23 -17.63 1.70
C LEU A 132 -23.86 -18.10 0.39
N GLN A 133 -25.17 -17.90 0.22
CA GLN A 133 -25.92 -18.26 -0.97
C GLN A 133 -25.50 -17.38 -2.15
N GLY A 134 -25.46 -16.05 -1.99
CA GLY A 134 -25.00 -15.12 -3.03
C GLY A 134 -23.62 -15.47 -3.56
N ARG A 135 -22.65 -15.73 -2.66
CA ARG A 135 -21.29 -16.20 -3.01
C ARG A 135 -21.29 -17.47 -3.84
N LYS A 136 -22.08 -18.47 -3.43
CA LYS A 136 -22.16 -19.77 -4.12
C LYS A 136 -22.70 -19.61 -5.52
N TYR A 137 -23.81 -18.89 -5.68
CA TYR A 137 -24.44 -18.66 -6.97
C TYR A 137 -23.56 -17.80 -7.89
N TYR A 138 -22.93 -16.75 -7.37
CA TYR A 138 -21.99 -15.95 -8.14
C TYR A 138 -20.81 -16.78 -8.66
N LYS A 139 -20.19 -17.59 -7.79
CA LYS A 139 -19.09 -18.48 -8.18
C LYS A 139 -19.51 -19.49 -9.24
N GLU A 140 -20.71 -20.06 -9.11
CA GLU A 140 -21.25 -20.99 -10.12
C GLU A 140 -21.55 -20.27 -11.44
N ALA A 141 -22.08 -19.04 -11.38
CA ALA A 141 -22.38 -18.25 -12.56
C ALA A 141 -21.10 -17.94 -13.37
N VAL A 142 -20.01 -17.57 -12.69
CA VAL A 142 -18.70 -17.32 -13.33
C VAL A 142 -18.17 -18.60 -13.99
N ARG A 143 -18.26 -19.76 -13.33
CA ARG A 143 -17.85 -21.04 -13.92
C ARG A 143 -18.62 -21.36 -15.20
N LEU A 144 -19.95 -21.17 -15.18
CA LEU A 144 -20.80 -21.39 -16.35
C LEU A 144 -20.51 -20.42 -17.50
N HIS A 145 -20.10 -19.19 -17.19
CA HIS A 145 -19.67 -18.21 -18.17
C HIS A 145 -18.34 -18.63 -18.83
N GLU A 146 -17.36 -19.07 -18.05
CA GLU A 146 -16.09 -19.63 -18.56
C GLU A 146 -16.30 -20.88 -19.43
N GLU A 147 -17.31 -21.71 -19.11
CA GLU A 147 -17.74 -22.87 -19.89
C GLU A 147 -18.48 -22.48 -21.19
N GLY A 148 -18.75 -21.19 -21.43
CA GLY A 148 -19.46 -20.67 -22.61
C GLY A 148 -20.99 -20.79 -22.53
N ASN A 149 -21.55 -21.15 -21.38
CA ASN A 149 -23.00 -21.28 -21.20
C ASN A 149 -23.64 -19.99 -20.67
N LEU A 150 -23.64 -18.96 -21.52
CA LEU A 150 -24.07 -17.60 -21.15
C LEU A 150 -25.49 -17.55 -20.57
N LYS A 151 -26.44 -18.28 -21.16
CA LYS A 151 -27.84 -18.28 -20.70
C LYS A 151 -27.98 -18.79 -19.26
N LYS A 152 -27.31 -19.89 -18.92
CA LYS A 152 -27.33 -20.45 -17.56
C LYS A 152 -26.54 -19.57 -16.59
N ALA A 153 -25.43 -18.99 -17.04
CA ALA A 153 -24.63 -18.05 -16.25
C ALA A 153 -25.47 -16.84 -15.82
N ILE A 154 -26.14 -16.18 -16.77
CA ILE A 154 -27.05 -15.04 -16.52
C ILE A 154 -28.18 -15.43 -15.55
N GLN A 155 -28.81 -16.59 -15.75
CA GLN A 155 -29.87 -17.05 -14.84
C GLN A 155 -29.34 -17.26 -13.41
N THR A 156 -28.16 -17.86 -13.28
CA THR A 156 -27.54 -18.14 -11.98
C THR A 156 -27.11 -16.85 -11.28
N LEU A 157 -26.63 -15.87 -12.05
CA LEU A 157 -26.31 -14.54 -11.56
C LEU A 157 -27.57 -13.79 -11.09
N LYS A 158 -28.68 -13.86 -11.82
CA LYS A 158 -29.97 -13.32 -11.37
C LYS A 158 -30.44 -13.94 -10.06
N MET A 159 -30.22 -15.24 -9.87
CA MET A 159 -30.48 -15.89 -8.58
C MET A 159 -29.58 -15.33 -7.48
N ALA A 160 -28.28 -15.11 -7.75
CA ALA A 160 -27.36 -14.48 -6.80
C ALA A 160 -27.82 -13.06 -6.38
N ILE A 161 -28.26 -12.24 -7.35
CA ILE A 161 -28.84 -10.91 -7.10
C ILE A 161 -30.13 -11.00 -6.27
N GLY A 162 -30.93 -12.05 -6.45
CA GLY A 162 -32.13 -12.28 -5.64
C GLY A 162 -31.83 -12.44 -4.14
N PHE A 163 -30.68 -13.04 -3.79
CA PHE A 163 -30.23 -13.13 -2.40
C PHE A 163 -29.52 -11.86 -1.93
N GLU A 164 -29.00 -11.06 -2.86
CA GLU A 164 -28.20 -9.87 -2.59
C GLU A 164 -28.62 -8.70 -3.48
N SER A 165 -29.82 -8.19 -3.23
CA SER A 165 -30.39 -7.09 -4.01
C SER A 165 -29.56 -5.81 -3.93
N ASP A 166 -28.74 -5.64 -2.90
CA ASP A 166 -28.02 -4.40 -2.66
C ASP A 166 -26.59 -4.43 -3.24
N ASN A 167 -26.23 -5.52 -3.92
CA ASN A 167 -24.90 -5.69 -4.48
C ASN A 167 -24.82 -5.12 -5.90
N GLU A 168 -24.26 -3.92 -6.03
CA GLU A 168 -24.05 -3.25 -7.31
C GLU A 168 -23.12 -4.04 -8.23
N SER A 169 -22.05 -4.64 -7.69
CA SER A 169 -21.10 -5.45 -8.47
C SER A 169 -21.78 -6.59 -9.23
N PHE A 170 -22.79 -7.25 -8.66
CA PHE A 170 -23.49 -8.33 -9.35
C PHE A 170 -24.39 -7.82 -10.48
N ARG A 171 -24.92 -6.60 -10.35
CA ARG A 171 -25.71 -5.96 -11.42
C ARG A 171 -24.82 -5.55 -12.58
N GLU A 172 -23.66 -4.97 -12.29
CA GLU A 172 -22.69 -4.57 -13.31
C GLU A 172 -22.22 -5.78 -14.13
N VAL A 173 -21.91 -6.91 -13.47
CA VAL A 173 -21.57 -8.17 -14.17
C VAL A 173 -22.74 -8.67 -15.01
N LEU A 174 -23.98 -8.55 -14.52
CA LEU A 174 -25.16 -8.97 -15.27
C LEU A 174 -25.34 -8.13 -16.54
N GLU A 175 -25.14 -6.81 -16.44
CA GLU A 175 -25.23 -5.89 -17.57
C GLU A 175 -24.17 -6.23 -18.63
N GLN A 176 -22.91 -6.38 -18.22
CA GLN A 176 -21.80 -6.78 -19.11
C GLN A 176 -22.10 -8.08 -19.85
N TRP A 177 -22.62 -9.11 -19.16
CA TRP A 177 -22.94 -10.40 -19.78
C TRP A 177 -24.19 -10.37 -20.66
N THR A 178 -25.06 -9.35 -20.52
CA THR A 178 -26.23 -9.19 -21.40
C THR A 178 -25.93 -8.41 -22.67
N GLU A 179 -24.83 -7.65 -22.68
CA GLU A 179 -24.35 -6.90 -23.84
C GLU A 179 -23.43 -7.72 -24.76
N GLU A 180 -22.98 -8.89 -24.31
CA GLU A 180 -22.15 -9.87 -25.05
C GLU A 180 -22.99 -10.82 -25.92
#